data_AF-A0A2V8T422-F1
#
_entry.id   AF-A0A2V8T422-F1
#
_cell.length_a   1.000
_cell.length_b   1.000
_cell.length_c   1.000
_cell.angle_alpha   90.00
_cell.angle_beta   90.00
_cell.angle_gamma   90.00
#
_symmetry.space_group_name_H-M   'P 1'
#
loop_
_entity.id
_entity.type
_entity.pdbx_description
1 polymer ?
#
loop_
_entity_poly.entity_id
_entity_poly.type
_entity_poly.pdbx_seq_one_letter_code
_entity_poly.pdbx_strand_id
1 'polypeptide(L)'
;MPAEAGVAESTAARDESAHEAGGLTEILLMGISVLIALGGMALGYFFYVKRPDLPKIWAAKLRPLYTLSFNKWYLDWLLDVKGVEAVKAVDDALWKVDATVVDGGVNGAGWVTRFWAKVTGWWDKWVIDLAVNATGFITKAGSYVLRTIQTGFWQNYALLFAAGLFVILLYYVYPAISTTIKGFSGK
;
A
#
# COMPACT_ATOMS: atom_id res chain seq x y z
N MET A 1 -1.38 42.07 -68.82
CA MET A 1 -1.39 41.92 -67.35
C MET A 1 -1.50 43.29 -66.64
N PRO A 2 -2.68 43.94 -66.57
CA PRO A 2 -2.84 45.16 -65.75
C PRO A 2 -3.87 45.06 -64.60
N ALA A 3 -4.64 43.97 -64.47
CA ALA A 3 -5.77 43.90 -63.55
C ALA A 3 -5.39 43.63 -62.08
N GLU A 4 -4.28 42.94 -61.79
CA GLU A 4 -3.88 42.62 -60.41
C GLU A 4 -3.14 43.75 -59.69
N ALA A 5 -2.47 44.64 -60.44
CA ALA A 5 -1.78 45.79 -59.86
C ALA A 5 -2.75 46.80 -59.23
N GLY A 6 -3.90 47.05 -59.86
CA GLY A 6 -4.92 47.95 -59.33
C GLY A 6 -5.66 47.41 -58.10
N VAL A 7 -5.76 46.09 -57.95
CA VAL A 7 -6.34 45.47 -56.76
C VAL A 7 -5.36 45.56 -55.59
N ALA A 8 -4.07 45.27 -55.82
CA ALA A 8 -3.01 45.37 -54.82
C ALA A 8 -2.81 46.82 -54.31
N GLU A 9 -2.85 47.81 -55.20
CA GLU A 9 -2.74 49.24 -54.86
C GLU A 9 -3.97 49.74 -54.10
N SER A 10 -5.17 49.25 -54.45
CA SER A 10 -6.42 49.57 -53.74
C SER A 10 -6.51 48.93 -52.35
N THR A 11 -5.94 47.74 -52.15
CA THR A 11 -5.85 47.10 -50.83
C THR A 11 -4.77 47.74 -49.95
N ALA A 12 -3.61 48.10 -50.51
CA ALA A 12 -2.55 48.78 -49.76
C ALA A 12 -2.96 50.18 -49.27
N ALA A 13 -3.65 50.96 -50.12
CA ALA A 13 -4.18 52.26 -49.72
C ALA A 13 -5.31 52.17 -48.68
N ARG A 14 -6.07 51.05 -48.66
CA ARG A 14 -7.09 50.77 -47.65
C ARG A 14 -6.49 50.36 -46.30
N ASP A 15 -5.40 49.60 -46.30
CA ASP A 15 -4.68 49.22 -45.07
C ASP A 15 -3.91 50.41 -44.46
N GLU A 16 -3.25 51.25 -45.27
CA GLU A 16 -2.57 52.46 -44.77
C GLU A 16 -3.54 53.46 -44.13
N SER A 17 -4.71 53.68 -44.75
CA SER A 17 -5.75 54.56 -44.19
C SER A 17 -6.45 53.96 -42.97
N ALA A 18 -6.58 52.64 -42.87
CA ALA A 18 -7.08 51.96 -41.68
C ALA A 18 -6.07 52.01 -40.52
N HIS A 19 -4.76 51.94 -40.80
CA HIS A 19 -3.70 52.11 -39.80
C HIS A 19 -3.53 53.56 -39.34
N GLU A 20 -3.69 54.57 -40.21
CA GLU A 20 -3.68 55.99 -39.82
C GLU A 20 -4.92 56.37 -38.99
N ALA A 21 -6.11 55.93 -39.41
CA ALA A 21 -7.36 56.13 -38.66
C ALA A 21 -7.36 55.34 -37.34
N GLY A 22 -6.75 54.15 -37.33
CA GLY A 22 -6.49 53.35 -36.13
C GLY A 22 -5.52 54.06 -35.18
N GLY A 23 -4.40 54.57 -35.67
CA GLY A 23 -3.37 55.22 -34.85
C GLY A 23 -3.87 56.48 -34.14
N LEU A 24 -4.64 57.33 -34.81
CA LEU A 24 -5.25 58.49 -34.15
C LEU A 24 -6.27 58.08 -33.08
N THR A 25 -7.10 57.07 -33.37
CA THR A 25 -8.11 56.56 -32.44
C THR A 25 -7.46 55.89 -31.23
N GLU A 26 -6.39 55.11 -31.44
CA GLU A 26 -5.56 54.48 -30.41
C GLU A 26 -4.89 55.50 -29.51
N ILE A 27 -4.28 56.55 -30.08
CA ILE A 27 -3.66 57.65 -29.32
C ILE A 27 -4.72 58.39 -28.48
N LEU A 28 -5.92 58.61 -29.04
CA LEU A 28 -7.04 59.23 -28.33
C LEU A 28 -7.51 58.38 -27.15
N LEU A 29 -7.74 57.08 -27.37
CA LEU A 29 -8.13 56.12 -26.34
C LEU A 29 -7.07 56.00 -25.24
N MET A 30 -5.80 55.97 -25.62
CA MET A 30 -4.67 55.96 -24.69
C MET A 30 -4.63 57.24 -23.86
N GLY A 31 -4.77 58.40 -24.50
CA GLY A 31 -4.84 59.70 -23.83
C GLY A 31 -6.00 59.78 -22.83
N ILE A 32 -7.20 59.35 -23.24
CA ILE A 32 -8.38 59.28 -22.38
C ILE A 32 -8.14 58.33 -21.19
N SER A 33 -7.58 57.15 -21.41
CA SER A 33 -7.27 56.19 -20.35
C SER A 33 -6.31 56.76 -19.31
N VAL A 34 -5.22 57.40 -19.76
CA VAL A 34 -4.24 58.05 -18.87
C VAL A 34 -4.89 59.20 -18.09
N LEU A 35 -5.74 60.01 -18.73
CA LEU A 35 -6.47 61.07 -18.06
C LEU A 35 -7.43 60.54 -16.99
N ILE A 36 -8.16 59.46 -17.27
CA ILE A 36 -9.05 58.82 -16.29
C ILE A 36 -8.23 58.27 -15.11
N ALA A 37 -7.10 57.60 -15.37
CA ALA A 37 -6.23 57.07 -14.33
C ALA A 37 -5.64 58.17 -13.44
N LEU A 38 -5.13 59.25 -14.03
CA LEU A 38 -4.63 60.42 -13.30
C LEU A 38 -5.76 61.10 -12.51
N GLY A 39 -6.95 61.20 -13.08
CA GLY A 39 -8.14 61.69 -12.40
C GLY A 39 -8.52 60.84 -11.18
N GLY A 40 -8.53 59.52 -11.33
CA GLY A 40 -8.77 58.58 -10.22
C GLY A 40 -7.72 58.69 -9.11
N MET A 41 -6.44 58.81 -9.49
CA MET A 41 -5.34 59.01 -8.53
C MET A 41 -5.47 60.34 -7.78
N ALA A 42 -5.79 61.44 -8.48
CA ALA A 42 -6.02 62.74 -7.86
C ALA A 42 -7.22 62.73 -6.91
N LEU A 43 -8.30 62.02 -7.28
CA LEU A 43 -9.48 61.84 -6.44
C LEU A 43 -9.14 61.04 -5.16
N GLY A 44 -8.36 59.96 -5.30
CA GLY A 44 -7.85 59.19 -4.16
C GLY A 44 -6.99 60.03 -3.23
N TYR A 45 -6.04 60.81 -3.77
CA TYR A 45 -5.21 61.74 -2.99
C TYR A 45 -6.05 62.77 -2.25
N PHE A 46 -7.09 63.32 -2.88
CA PHE A 46 -7.99 64.27 -2.23
C PHE A 46 -8.76 63.64 -1.05
N PHE A 47 -9.30 62.43 -1.24
CA PHE A 47 -10.08 61.71 -0.23
C PHE A 47 -9.24 61.17 0.94
N TYR A 48 -8.01 60.75 0.70
CA TYR A 48 -7.18 60.09 1.73
C TYR A 48 -6.08 60.98 2.33
N VAL A 49 -5.61 62.01 1.61
CA VAL A 49 -4.53 62.90 2.10
C VAL A 49 -5.05 64.29 2.46
N LYS A 50 -5.78 64.96 1.56
CA LYS A 50 -6.24 66.35 1.83
C LYS A 50 -7.46 66.43 2.75
N ARG A 51 -8.42 65.52 2.61
CA ARG A 51 -9.70 65.52 3.37
C ARG A 51 -10.12 64.11 3.81
N PRO A 52 -9.47 63.55 4.83
CA PRO A 52 -9.74 62.20 5.35
C PRO A 52 -11.11 62.05 6.04
N ASP A 53 -11.86 63.14 6.19
CA ASP A 53 -13.24 63.18 6.67
C ASP A 53 -14.27 62.75 5.61
N LEU A 54 -13.98 62.98 4.32
CA LEU A 54 -14.90 62.67 3.22
C LEU A 54 -15.22 61.17 3.07
N PRO A 55 -14.26 60.23 3.15
CA PRO A 55 -14.56 58.79 3.05
C PRO A 55 -15.60 58.33 4.06
N LYS A 56 -15.58 58.87 5.29
CA LYS A 56 -16.53 58.53 6.35
C LYS A 56 -17.95 58.99 6.03
N ILE A 57 -18.08 60.20 5.48
CA ILE A 57 -19.37 60.77 5.07
C ILE A 57 -19.97 59.96 3.91
N TRP A 58 -19.14 59.61 2.92
CA TRP A 58 -19.57 58.80 1.79
C TRP A 58 -19.89 57.36 2.19
N ALA A 59 -19.14 56.76 3.12
CA ALA A 59 -19.47 55.46 3.69
C ALA A 59 -20.80 55.48 4.47
N ALA A 60 -21.14 56.57 5.15
CA ALA A 60 -22.43 56.73 5.82
C ALA A 60 -23.59 56.90 4.83
N LYS A 61 -23.40 57.68 3.75
CA LYS A 61 -24.41 57.90 2.70
C LYS A 61 -24.65 56.66 1.85
N LEU A 62 -23.59 55.96 1.46
CA LEU A 62 -23.64 54.74 0.65
C LEU A 62 -23.48 53.49 1.50
N ARG A 63 -23.99 53.52 2.74
CA ARG A 63 -23.87 52.43 3.71
C ARG A 63 -24.17 51.04 3.11
N PRO A 64 -25.26 50.80 2.35
CA PRO A 64 -25.52 49.46 1.79
C PRO A 64 -24.42 48.98 0.82
N LEU A 65 -23.95 49.85 -0.08
CA LEU A 65 -22.87 49.53 -1.03
C LEU A 65 -21.53 49.37 -0.31
N TYR A 66 -21.27 50.23 0.69
CA TYR A 66 -20.10 50.12 1.54
C TYR A 66 -20.10 48.79 2.30
N THR A 67 -21.22 48.38 2.89
CA THR A 67 -21.31 47.08 3.59
C THR A 67 -21.16 45.89 2.66
N LEU A 68 -21.66 45.96 1.43
CA LEU A 68 -21.46 44.92 0.42
C LEU A 68 -19.98 44.78 0.06
N SER A 69 -19.32 45.88 -0.28
CA SER A 69 -17.88 45.88 -0.61
C SER A 69 -17.02 45.50 0.59
N PHE A 70 -17.37 45.95 1.80
CA PHE A 70 -16.66 45.65 3.05
C PHE A 70 -16.77 44.17 3.41
N ASN A 71 -17.95 43.57 3.27
CA ASN A 71 -18.17 42.14 3.48
C ASN A 71 -17.76 41.29 2.27
N LYS A 72 -16.92 41.82 1.37
CA LYS A 72 -16.42 41.14 0.16
C LYS A 72 -17.54 40.43 -0.61
N TRP A 73 -18.66 41.14 -0.80
CA TRP A 73 -19.85 40.65 -1.48
C TRP A 73 -20.50 39.40 -0.87
N TYR A 74 -20.19 39.07 0.39
CA TYR A 74 -20.65 37.86 1.10
C TYR A 74 -20.24 36.54 0.43
N LEU A 75 -19.32 36.57 -0.54
CA LEU A 75 -18.86 35.38 -1.26
C LEU A 75 -18.10 34.44 -0.33
N ASP A 76 -17.25 34.99 0.54
CA ASP A 76 -16.48 34.21 1.53
C ASP A 76 -17.44 33.39 2.42
N TRP A 77 -18.51 34.00 2.94
CA TRP A 77 -19.49 33.29 3.76
C TRP A 77 -20.23 32.19 3.00
N LEU A 78 -20.63 32.46 1.75
CA LEU A 78 -21.36 31.47 0.95
C LEU A 78 -20.46 30.27 0.61
N LEU A 79 -19.20 30.53 0.29
CA LEU A 79 -18.21 29.50 -0.03
C LEU A 79 -17.83 28.69 1.21
N ASP A 80 -17.63 29.34 2.36
CA ASP A 80 -17.27 28.63 3.59
C ASP A 80 -18.40 27.73 4.08
N VAL A 81 -19.62 28.28 4.22
CA VAL A 81 -20.75 27.52 4.77
C VAL A 81 -21.25 26.45 3.81
N LYS A 82 -21.32 26.72 2.51
CA LYS A 82 -21.90 25.76 1.56
C LYS A 82 -20.86 24.91 0.84
N GLY A 83 -19.70 25.47 0.55
CA GLY A 83 -18.64 24.77 -0.15
C GLY A 83 -17.75 23.99 0.82
N VAL A 84 -17.08 24.70 1.72
CA VAL A 84 -16.05 24.12 2.57
C VAL A 84 -16.64 23.13 3.58
N GLU A 85 -17.74 23.46 4.26
CA GLU A 85 -18.38 22.54 5.20
C GLU A 85 -18.91 21.27 4.51
N ALA A 86 -19.46 21.40 3.30
CA ALA A 86 -19.92 20.24 2.53
C ALA A 86 -18.75 19.32 2.14
N VAL A 87 -17.63 19.90 1.70
CA VAL A 87 -16.42 19.13 1.35
C VAL A 87 -15.86 18.44 2.59
N LYS A 88 -15.79 19.11 3.74
CA LYS A 88 -15.36 18.50 5.01
C LYS A 88 -16.26 17.35 5.45
N ALA A 89 -17.57 17.50 5.32
CA ALA A 89 -18.50 16.43 5.66
C ALA A 89 -18.32 15.19 4.77
N VAL A 90 -18.01 15.38 3.49
CA VAL A 90 -17.69 14.30 2.55
C VAL A 90 -16.35 13.64 2.90
N ASP A 91 -15.33 14.43 3.23
CA ASP A 91 -14.02 13.93 3.68
C ASP A 91 -14.14 13.07 4.94
N ASP A 92 -14.86 13.55 5.96
CA ASP A 92 -15.14 12.81 7.19
C ASP A 92 -15.89 11.49 6.93
N ALA A 93 -16.81 11.48 5.95
CA ALA A 93 -17.54 10.29 5.57
C ALA A 93 -16.63 9.27 4.88
N LEU A 94 -15.79 9.73 3.95
CA LEU A 94 -14.77 8.89 3.28
C LEU A 94 -13.79 8.30 4.29
N TRP A 95 -13.30 9.12 5.22
CA TRP A 95 -12.40 8.65 6.28
C TRP A 95 -13.04 7.58 7.15
N LYS A 96 -14.31 7.75 7.56
CA LYS A 96 -15.03 6.72 8.35
C LYS A 96 -15.16 5.40 7.60
N VAL A 97 -15.38 5.44 6.29
CA VAL A 97 -15.48 4.23 5.46
C VAL A 97 -14.13 3.52 5.41
N ASP A 98 -13.04 4.25 5.16
CA ASP A 98 -11.70 3.68 5.12
C ASP A 98 -11.31 3.05 6.47
N ALA A 99 -11.42 3.82 7.56
CA ALA A 99 -11.07 3.39 8.91
C ALA A 99 -11.93 2.23 9.45
N THR A 100 -13.16 2.07 8.95
CA THR A 100 -14.07 1.00 9.43
C THR A 100 -14.04 -0.22 8.52
N VAL A 101 -14.12 -0.02 7.21
CA VAL A 101 -14.29 -1.10 6.23
C VAL A 101 -12.94 -1.62 5.77
N VAL A 102 -12.05 -0.72 5.33
CA VAL A 102 -10.74 -1.10 4.77
C VAL A 102 -9.84 -1.59 5.89
N ASP A 103 -9.61 -0.75 6.90
CA ASP A 103 -8.80 -1.12 8.07
C ASP A 103 -9.41 -2.28 8.84
N GLY A 104 -10.74 -2.32 8.98
CA GLY A 104 -11.44 -3.44 9.60
C GLY A 104 -11.23 -4.76 8.84
N GLY A 105 -11.30 -4.73 7.52
CA GLY A 105 -11.05 -5.88 6.66
C GLY A 105 -9.61 -6.40 6.76
N VAL A 106 -8.63 -5.50 6.71
CA VAL A 106 -7.20 -5.85 6.82
C VAL A 106 -6.88 -6.40 8.20
N ASN A 107 -7.34 -5.74 9.27
CA ASN A 107 -7.15 -6.23 10.64
C ASN A 107 -7.83 -7.57 10.88
N GLY A 108 -9.03 -7.77 10.32
CA GLY A 108 -9.76 -9.04 10.35
C GLY A 108 -8.98 -10.16 9.66
N ALA A 109 -8.48 -9.94 8.44
CA ALA A 109 -7.66 -10.92 7.72
C ALA A 109 -6.37 -11.27 8.51
N GLY A 110 -5.72 -10.27 9.10
CA GLY A 110 -4.57 -10.45 9.98
C GLY A 110 -4.91 -11.29 11.22
N TRP A 111 -6.04 -11.02 11.86
CA TRP A 111 -6.51 -11.79 13.02
C TRP A 111 -6.78 -13.25 12.65
N VAL A 112 -7.48 -13.51 11.53
CA VAL A 112 -7.77 -14.88 11.05
C VAL A 112 -6.48 -15.65 10.78
N THR A 113 -5.51 -15.02 10.12
CA THR A 113 -4.21 -15.64 9.83
C THR A 113 -3.47 -16.01 11.12
N ARG A 114 -3.41 -15.09 12.09
CA ARG A 114 -2.75 -15.35 13.38
C ARG A 114 -3.49 -16.42 14.19
N PHE A 115 -4.82 -16.44 14.13
CA PHE A 115 -5.61 -17.48 14.77
C PHE A 115 -5.29 -18.87 14.19
N TRP A 116 -5.29 -19.00 12.86
CA TRP A 116 -4.93 -20.24 12.19
C TRP A 116 -3.50 -20.68 12.54
N ALA A 117 -2.53 -19.77 12.52
CA ALA A 117 -1.16 -20.08 12.91
C ALA A 117 -1.04 -20.59 14.36
N LYS A 118 -1.85 -20.05 15.29
CA LYS A 118 -1.91 -20.56 16.67
C LYS A 118 -2.49 -21.96 16.74
N VAL A 119 -3.56 -22.23 15.99
CA VAL A 119 -4.20 -23.56 15.93
C VAL A 119 -3.23 -24.58 15.36
N THR A 120 -2.58 -24.29 14.23
CA THR A 120 -1.62 -25.21 13.63
C THR A 120 -0.40 -25.42 14.51
N GLY A 121 0.11 -24.36 15.14
CA GLY A 121 1.24 -24.46 16.08
C GLY A 121 0.90 -25.25 17.34
N TRP A 122 -0.33 -25.16 17.84
CA TRP A 122 -0.79 -26.01 18.94
C TRP A 122 -0.89 -27.47 18.51
N TRP A 123 -1.44 -27.74 17.33
CA TRP A 123 -1.54 -29.09 16.78
C TRP A 123 -0.17 -29.75 16.60
N ASP A 124 0.80 -29.02 16.07
CA ASP A 124 2.17 -29.48 15.92
C ASP A 124 2.78 -29.91 17.27
N LYS A 125 2.70 -29.04 18.28
CA LYS A 125 3.28 -29.30 19.61
C LYS A 125 2.61 -30.43 20.38
N TRP A 126 1.32 -30.66 20.17
CA TRP A 126 0.58 -31.65 20.96
C TRP A 126 0.39 -32.96 20.25
N VAL A 127 0.20 -32.95 18.93
CA VAL A 127 -0.07 -34.16 18.15
C VAL A 127 1.22 -34.64 17.49
N ILE A 128 1.90 -33.76 16.75
CA ILE A 128 3.07 -34.14 15.96
C ILE A 128 4.24 -34.44 16.89
N ASP A 129 4.58 -33.55 17.81
CA ASP A 129 5.66 -33.76 18.77
C ASP A 129 5.39 -34.98 19.66
N LEU A 130 4.15 -35.22 20.09
CA LEU A 130 3.81 -36.40 20.88
C LEU A 130 4.02 -37.69 20.09
N ALA A 131 3.56 -37.73 18.83
CA ALA A 131 3.74 -38.89 17.96
C ALA A 131 5.22 -39.18 17.68
N VAL A 132 6.01 -38.14 17.41
CA VAL A 132 7.45 -38.26 17.17
C VAL A 132 8.19 -38.68 18.44
N ASN A 133 7.89 -38.07 19.58
CA ASN A 133 8.50 -38.42 20.86
C ASN A 133 8.15 -39.84 21.29
N ALA A 134 6.91 -40.29 21.07
CA ALA A 134 6.51 -41.67 21.31
C ALA A 134 7.29 -42.65 20.43
N THR A 135 7.46 -42.34 19.15
CA THR A 135 8.26 -43.15 18.22
C THR A 135 9.73 -43.23 18.66
N GLY A 136 10.30 -42.11 19.07
CA GLY A 136 11.66 -42.04 19.61
C GLY A 136 11.79 -42.83 20.91
N PHE A 137 10.80 -42.76 21.79
CA PHE A 137 10.74 -43.53 23.03
C PHE A 137 10.72 -45.04 22.76
N ILE A 138 9.86 -45.51 21.84
CA ILE A 138 9.76 -46.92 21.46
C ILE A 138 11.10 -47.42 20.91
N THR A 139 11.72 -46.65 20.02
CA THR A 139 13.03 -46.98 19.44
C THR A 139 14.11 -47.10 20.52
N LYS A 140 14.16 -46.12 21.45
CA LYS A 140 15.12 -46.14 22.57
C LYS A 140 14.87 -47.31 23.52
N ALA A 141 13.62 -47.59 23.86
CA ALA A 141 13.24 -48.72 24.70
C ALA A 141 13.70 -50.05 24.08
N GLY A 142 13.44 -50.25 22.78
CA GLY A 142 13.93 -51.42 22.04
C GLY A 142 15.46 -51.52 22.05
N SER A 143 16.16 -50.40 21.86
CA SER A 143 17.62 -50.35 21.93
C SER A 143 18.16 -50.73 23.32
N TYR A 144 17.53 -50.25 24.40
CA TYR A 144 17.92 -50.64 25.76
C TYR A 144 17.77 -52.15 25.97
N VAL A 145 16.67 -52.75 25.52
CA VAL A 145 16.46 -54.21 25.59
C VAL A 145 17.55 -54.95 24.81
N LEU A 146 17.82 -54.57 23.57
CA LEU A 146 18.87 -55.21 22.77
C LEU A 146 20.26 -55.04 23.40
N ARG A 147 20.54 -53.91 24.06
CA ARG A 147 21.81 -53.67 24.75
C ARG A 147 22.00 -54.62 25.95
N THR A 148 20.92 -55.03 26.62
CA THR A 148 21.04 -55.99 27.73
C THR A 148 21.47 -57.39 27.29
N ILE A 149 21.24 -57.76 26.03
CA ILE A 149 21.70 -59.05 25.46
C ILE A 149 23.21 -59.04 25.25
N GLN A 150 23.83 -57.88 25.09
CA GLN A 150 25.27 -57.74 24.95
C GLN A 150 25.95 -57.66 26.33
N THR A 151 26.39 -58.81 26.83
CA THR A 151 27.04 -58.94 28.16
C THR A 151 28.47 -58.37 28.23
N GLY A 152 29.10 -58.02 27.10
CA GLY A 152 30.45 -57.40 27.06
C GLY A 152 31.63 -58.33 27.37
N PHE A 153 31.38 -59.53 27.93
CA PHE A 153 32.41 -60.55 28.17
C PHE A 153 32.71 -61.36 26.91
N TRP A 154 33.97 -61.37 26.47
CA TRP A 154 34.42 -62.06 25.25
C TRP A 154 34.19 -63.58 25.30
N GLN A 155 34.14 -64.16 26.50
CA GLN A 155 33.91 -65.59 26.71
C GLN A 155 32.51 -66.01 26.23
N ASN A 156 31.48 -65.21 26.47
CA ASN A 156 30.11 -65.52 26.04
C ASN A 156 30.00 -65.52 24.51
N TYR A 157 30.68 -64.60 23.83
CA TYR A 157 30.73 -64.57 22.37
C TYR A 157 31.50 -65.77 21.79
N ALA A 158 32.62 -66.15 22.40
CA ALA A 158 33.38 -67.33 21.99
C ALA A 158 32.59 -68.64 22.14
N LEU A 159 31.83 -68.78 23.23
CA LEU A 159 30.94 -69.93 23.46
C LEU A 159 29.81 -69.99 22.44
N LEU A 160 29.14 -68.86 22.16
CA LEU A 160 28.08 -68.81 21.14
C LEU A 160 28.62 -69.18 19.75
N PHE A 161 29.82 -68.70 19.41
CA PHE A 161 30.47 -69.02 18.15
C PHE A 161 30.82 -70.51 18.05
N ALA A 162 31.42 -71.09 19.10
CA ALA A 162 31.75 -72.51 19.15
C ALA A 162 30.51 -73.40 19.09
N ALA A 163 29.45 -73.06 19.85
CA ALA A 163 28.17 -73.77 19.83
C ALA A 163 27.50 -73.68 18.45
N GLY A 164 27.52 -72.50 17.82
CA GLY A 164 27.00 -72.31 16.47
C GLY A 164 27.74 -73.16 15.44
N LEU A 165 29.07 -73.16 15.47
CA LEU A 165 29.88 -74.03 14.59
C LEU A 165 29.60 -75.50 14.82
N PHE A 166 29.46 -75.93 16.08
CA PHE A 166 29.15 -77.30 16.42
C PHE A 166 27.78 -77.74 15.87
N VAL A 167 26.76 -76.88 15.98
CA VAL A 167 25.42 -77.14 15.40
C VAL A 167 25.48 -77.23 13.87
N ILE A 168 26.23 -76.35 13.22
CA ILE A 168 26.40 -76.37 11.76
C ILE A 168 27.12 -77.65 11.31
N LEU A 169 28.19 -78.03 12.01
CA LEU A 169 28.94 -79.26 11.73
C LEU A 169 28.06 -80.49 11.95
N LEU A 170 27.32 -80.55 13.05
CA LEU A 170 26.36 -81.63 13.29
C LEU A 170 25.29 -81.67 12.20
N TYR A 171 24.71 -80.54 11.80
CA TYR A 171 23.73 -80.50 10.72
C TYR A 171 24.31 -81.05 9.40
N TYR A 172 25.55 -80.72 9.08
CA TYR A 172 26.20 -81.18 7.84
C TYR A 172 26.61 -82.66 7.90
N VAL A 173 27.10 -83.11 9.04
CA VAL A 173 27.66 -84.47 9.22
C VAL A 173 26.57 -85.48 9.61
N TYR A 174 25.45 -85.04 10.19
CA TYR A 174 24.33 -85.90 10.59
C TYR A 174 23.76 -86.75 9.45
N PRO A 175 23.51 -86.22 8.23
CA PRO A 175 23.11 -87.03 7.09
C PRO A 175 24.15 -88.11 6.75
N ALA A 176 25.44 -87.78 6.78
CA ALA A 176 26.51 -88.73 6.49
C ALA A 176 26.58 -89.84 7.54
N ILE A 177 26.58 -89.49 8.83
CA ILE A 177 26.59 -90.44 9.94
C ILE A 177 25.32 -91.32 9.92
N SER A 178 24.14 -90.72 9.73
CA SER A 178 22.89 -91.47 9.71
C SER A 178 22.82 -92.46 8.53
N THR A 179 23.40 -92.11 7.39
CA THR A 179 23.51 -93.00 6.22
C THR A 179 24.48 -94.15 6.50
N THR A 180 25.63 -93.86 7.11
CA THR A 180 26.60 -94.89 7.52
C THR A 180 26.01 -95.84 8.57
N ILE A 181 25.28 -95.33 9.57
CA ILE A 181 24.64 -96.14 10.62
C ILE A 181 23.52 -97.01 10.04
N LYS A 182 22.69 -96.47 9.13
CA LYS A 182 21.68 -97.26 8.41
C LYS A 182 22.31 -98.33 7.52
N GLY A 183 23.48 -98.06 6.94
CA GLY A 183 24.28 -99.04 6.19
C GLY A 183 24.82 -100.17 7.06
N PHE A 184 25.12 -99.92 8.34
CA PHE A 184 25.51 -100.96 9.31
C PHE A 184 24.32 -101.73 9.89
N SER A 185 23.16 -101.07 10.05
CA SER A 185 21.92 -101.69 10.53
C SER A 185 21.11 -102.38 9.42
N GLY A 186 21.55 -102.27 8.16
CA GLY A 186 20.97 -102.94 7.00
C GLY A 186 21.51 -104.35 6.82
N LYS A 187 21.12 -105.25 7.72
CA LYS A 187 20.76 -106.63 7.39
C LYS A 187 19.27 -106.80 7.69
#